data_AF-A0A0C9Q7H2-F1
#
_entry.id   AF-A0A0C9Q7H2-F1
#
_cell.length_a   1.000
_cell.length_b   1.000
_cell.length_c   1.000
_cell.angle_alpha   90.00
_cell.angle_beta   90.00
_cell.angle_gamma   90.00
#
_symmetry.space_group_name_H-M   'P 1'
#
loop_
_entity.id
_entity.type
_entity.pdbx_description
1 polymer ?
#
loop_
_entity_poly.entity_id
_entity_poly.type
_entity_poly.pdbx_seq_one_letter_code
_entity_poly.pdbx_strand_id
1 'polypeptide(L)'
;RKGILGKVRAVISKNIDEEKRVVLSRTLKTLAAAVLEDSSTRSEVTHVIYDRMEIDEGELREYAAPSALRVNSSWIESVASSSCNQDESPHVVTLLAIRCHCPCTYH
;
A
#
# COMPACT_ATOMS: atom_id res chain seq x y z
N ARG A 1 12.64 -18.81 6.26
CA ARG A 1 13.53 -17.66 6.58
C ARG A 1 12.66 -16.58 7.24
N LYS A 2 12.93 -16.17 8.48
CA LYS A 2 12.28 -14.99 9.10
C LYS A 2 13.07 -13.75 8.67
N GLY A 3 12.68 -13.11 7.56
CA GLY A 3 13.17 -11.77 7.25
C GLY A 3 12.29 -10.71 7.92
N ILE A 4 12.75 -9.47 7.92
CA ILE A 4 12.12 -8.33 8.60
C ILE A 4 10.63 -8.23 8.29
N LEU A 5 10.26 -8.40 7.00
CA LEU A 5 8.90 -8.37 6.50
C LEU A 5 8.41 -9.76 6.03
N GLY A 6 8.90 -10.85 6.64
CA GLY A 6 8.63 -12.23 6.17
C GLY A 6 7.15 -12.67 6.18
N LYS A 7 6.25 -11.89 6.78
CA LYS A 7 4.80 -12.12 6.77
C LYS A 7 4.05 -11.20 5.80
N VAL A 8 4.74 -10.22 5.23
CA VAL A 8 4.15 -9.21 4.36
C VAL A 8 4.01 -9.77 2.96
N ARG A 9 2.78 -9.72 2.46
CA ARG A 9 2.39 -9.99 1.08
C ARG A 9 1.83 -8.68 0.53
N ALA A 10 2.63 -7.99 -0.28
CA ALA A 10 2.38 -6.62 -0.70
C ALA A 10 2.05 -6.52 -2.19
N VAL A 11 1.12 -5.65 -2.53
CA VAL A 11 0.88 -5.18 -3.90
C VAL A 11 1.31 -3.72 -3.98
N ILE A 12 2.00 -3.36 -5.06
CA ILE A 12 2.42 -1.97 -5.31
C ILE A 12 1.46 -1.36 -6.31
N SER A 13 0.89 -0.20 -5.96
CA SER A 13 -0.10 0.49 -6.79
C SER A 13 0.44 0.74 -8.22
N LYS A 14 -0.46 0.67 -9.21
CA LYS A 14 -0.16 1.03 -10.61
C LYS A 14 0.09 2.53 -10.79
N ASN A 15 -0.38 3.36 -9.86
CA ASN A 15 -0.24 4.81 -9.90
C ASN A 15 1.15 5.30 -9.43
N ILE A 16 2.00 4.37 -8.98
CA ILE A 16 3.41 4.66 -8.71
C ILE A 16 4.18 4.57 -10.04
N ASP A 17 5.11 5.49 -10.26
CA ASP A 17 6.04 5.43 -11.40
C ASP A 17 6.72 4.06 -11.53
N GLU A 18 6.92 3.58 -12.75
CA GLU A 18 7.44 2.23 -13.00
C GLU A 18 8.87 2.05 -12.50
N GLU A 19 9.74 3.05 -12.63
CA GLU A 19 11.11 2.97 -12.10
C GLU A 19 11.06 2.85 -10.56
N LYS A 20 10.21 3.66 -9.93
CA LYS A 20 9.99 3.60 -8.48
C LYS A 20 9.39 2.26 -8.04
N ARG A 21 8.43 1.70 -8.79
CA ARG A 21 7.86 0.36 -8.54
C ARG A 21 8.91 -0.73 -8.56
N VAL A 22 9.83 -0.69 -9.53
CA VAL A 22 10.94 -1.65 -9.62
C VAL A 22 11.85 -1.55 -8.39
N VAL A 23 12.18 -0.32 -7.96
CA VAL A 23 12.99 -0.09 -6.75
C VAL A 23 12.27 -0.61 -5.50
N LEU A 24 11.02 -0.22 -5.28
CA LEU A 24 10.23 -0.66 -4.12
C LEU A 24 10.05 -2.18 -4.09
N SER A 25 9.81 -2.81 -5.24
CA SER A 25 9.70 -4.26 -5.37
C SER A 25 11.00 -4.98 -4.96
N ARG A 26 12.15 -4.47 -5.41
CA ARG A 26 13.47 -5.00 -5.01
C ARG A 26 13.73 -4.81 -3.52
N THR A 27 13.38 -3.66 -2.96
CA THR A 27 13.54 -3.39 -1.52
C THR A 27 12.68 -4.32 -0.68
N LEU A 28 11.39 -4.48 -1.02
CA LEU A 28 10.48 -5.41 -0.34
C LEU A 28 10.98 -6.85 -0.39
N LYS A 29 11.44 -7.33 -1.55
CA LYS A 29 12.02 -8.67 -1.70
C LYS A 29 13.28 -8.84 -0.85
N THR A 30 14.13 -7.82 -0.77
CA THR A 30 15.32 -7.80 0.09
C THR A 30 14.95 -7.92 1.58
N LEU A 31 13.86 -7.26 1.99
CA LEU A 31 13.29 -7.33 3.34
C LEU A 31 12.49 -8.63 3.59
N ALA A 32 12.48 -9.56 2.63
CA ALA A 32 11.77 -10.84 2.63
C ALA A 32 10.24 -10.75 2.56
N ALA A 33 9.68 -9.62 2.11
CA ALA A 33 8.26 -9.55 1.75
C ALA A 33 8.00 -10.27 0.42
N ALA A 34 6.81 -10.83 0.27
CA ALA A 34 6.31 -11.33 -1.01
C ALA A 34 5.64 -10.19 -1.78
N VAL A 35 6.15 -9.87 -2.97
CA VAL A 35 5.51 -8.89 -3.86
C VAL A 35 4.58 -9.66 -4.79
N LEU A 36 3.29 -9.39 -4.69
CA LEU A 36 2.21 -10.03 -5.44
C LEU A 36 1.90 -9.24 -6.70
N GLU A 37 1.54 -9.94 -7.77
CA GLU A 37 0.96 -9.32 -8.96
C GLU A 37 -0.52 -9.01 -8.72
N ASP A 38 -1.06 -8.03 -9.45
CA ASP A 38 -2.45 -7.54 -9.34
C ASP A 38 -3.51 -8.67 -9.46
N SER A 39 -3.18 -9.73 -10.19
CA SER A 39 -4.00 -10.94 -10.40
C SER A 39 -4.01 -11.93 -9.22
N SER A 40 -3.26 -11.66 -8.16
CA SER A 40 -3.15 -12.56 -7.00
C SER A 40 -4.45 -12.61 -6.19
N THR A 41 -4.71 -13.73 -5.51
CA THR A 41 -5.96 -13.89 -4.76
C THR A 41 -6.09 -12.84 -3.66
N ARG A 42 -7.26 -12.17 -3.63
CA ARG A 42 -7.61 -11.06 -2.73
C ARG A 42 -7.33 -11.32 -1.25
N SER A 43 -7.49 -12.58 -0.83
CA SER A 43 -7.30 -13.05 0.54
C SER A 43 -5.83 -13.10 0.99
N GLU A 44 -4.90 -13.10 0.04
CA GLU A 44 -3.47 -13.23 0.33
C GLU A 44 -2.78 -11.88 0.48
N VAL A 45 -3.40 -10.78 0.04
CA VAL A 45 -2.83 -9.45 0.13
C VAL A 45 -2.96 -8.94 1.56
N THR A 46 -1.83 -8.63 2.16
CA THR A 46 -1.77 -8.04 3.51
C THR A 46 -1.52 -6.54 3.46
N HIS A 47 -0.82 -6.05 2.42
CA HIS A 47 -0.41 -4.66 2.29
C HIS A 47 -0.63 -4.17 0.85
N VAL A 48 -1.11 -2.94 0.70
CA VAL A 48 -1.16 -2.22 -0.58
C VAL A 48 -0.34 -0.94 -0.42
N ILE A 49 0.62 -0.76 -1.32
CA ILE A 49 1.58 0.34 -1.26
C ILE A 49 1.19 1.42 -2.27
N TYR A 50 1.04 2.65 -1.79
CA TYR A 50 0.76 3.83 -2.61
C TYR A 50 1.91 4.83 -2.51
N ASP A 51 2.01 5.75 -3.47
CA ASP A 51 3.00 6.83 -3.39
C ASP A 51 2.49 8.09 -2.69
N ARG A 52 1.16 8.21 -2.57
CA ARG A 52 0.47 9.33 -1.92
C ARG A 52 0.00 8.92 -0.53
N MET A 53 -0.15 9.90 0.36
CA MET A 53 -0.78 9.72 1.67
C MET A 53 -2.31 9.81 1.61
N GLU A 54 -2.83 10.19 0.45
CA GLU A 54 -4.25 10.39 0.20
C GLU A 54 -4.62 9.67 -1.10
N ILE A 55 -5.66 8.83 -1.04
CA ILE A 55 -6.17 8.06 -2.19
C ILE A 55 -7.66 8.32 -2.36
N ASP A 56 -8.18 8.14 -3.57
CA ASP A 56 -9.63 8.19 -3.82
C ASP A 56 -10.31 6.83 -3.69
N GLU A 57 -11.64 6.82 -3.79
CA GLU A 57 -12.43 5.57 -3.69
C GLU A 57 -12.20 4.62 -4.87
N GLY A 58 -11.88 5.14 -6.06
CA GLY A 58 -11.51 4.33 -7.21
C GLY A 58 -10.23 3.54 -6.96
N GLU A 59 -9.20 4.22 -6.47
CA GLU A 59 -7.91 3.63 -6.07
C GLU A 59 -8.07 2.65 -4.90
N LEU A 60 -9.01 2.90 -3.99
CA LEU A 60 -9.34 1.99 -2.90
C LEU A 60 -9.96 0.68 -3.41
N ARG A 61 -10.83 0.77 -4.43
CA ARG A 61 -11.59 -0.34 -5.02
C ARG A 61 -10.79 -1.16 -6.02
N GLU A 62 -9.78 -0.55 -6.66
CA GLU A 62 -8.90 -1.24 -7.63
C GLU A 62 -8.27 -2.49 -7.02
N TYR A 63 -7.84 -2.39 -5.75
CA TYR A 63 -7.31 -3.51 -5.00
C TYR A 63 -8.39 -4.10 -4.12
N ALA A 64 -9.00 -5.18 -4.61
CA ALA A 64 -10.10 -5.88 -3.94
C ALA A 64 -9.65 -6.70 -2.70
N ALA A 65 -8.77 -6.14 -1.87
CA ALA A 65 -8.30 -6.68 -0.61
C ALA A 65 -8.78 -5.76 0.54
N PRO A 66 -10.01 -5.96 1.06
CA PRO A 66 -10.60 -5.07 2.06
C PRO A 66 -9.83 -5.09 3.38
N SER A 67 -9.25 -6.24 3.75
CA SER A 67 -8.46 -6.43 4.97
C SER A 67 -6.99 -6.03 4.84
N ALA A 68 -6.53 -5.65 3.65
CA ALA A 68 -5.14 -5.24 3.46
C ALA A 68 -4.91 -3.85 4.04
N LEU A 69 -3.79 -3.70 4.75
CA LEU A 69 -3.32 -2.42 5.24
C LEU A 69 -2.82 -1.58 4.07
N ARG A 70 -3.25 -0.32 4.00
CA ARG A 70 -2.90 0.57 2.91
C ARG A 70 -1.91 1.59 3.42
N VAL A 71 -0.70 1.56 2.88
CA VAL A 71 0.42 2.37 3.37
C VAL A 71 1.14 3.09 2.24
N ASN A 72 1.80 4.17 2.58
CA ASN A 72 2.65 4.94 1.70
C ASN A 72 4.02 4.27 1.52
N SER A 73 4.66 4.52 0.37
CA SER A 73 6.01 4.04 0.02
C SER A 73 7.07 4.42 1.05
N SER A 74 6.90 5.53 1.78
CA SER A 74 7.76 5.94 2.90
C SER A 74 7.86 4.91 4.03
N TRP A 75 6.88 4.02 4.21
CA TRP A 75 7.00 2.91 5.16
C TRP A 75 8.15 1.96 4.78
N ILE A 76 8.25 1.62 3.48
CA ILE A 76 9.31 0.75 2.97
C ILE A 76 10.67 1.41 3.17
N GLU A 77 10.76 2.71 2.92
CA GLU A 77 11.97 3.50 3.12
C GLU A 77 12.38 3.54 4.60
N SER A 78 11.42 3.66 5.52
CA SER A 78 11.64 3.64 6.96
C SER A 78 12.13 2.27 7.46
N VAL A 79 11.48 1.18 7.01
CA VAL A 79 11.91 -0.19 7.31
C VAL A 79 13.30 -0.47 6.75
N ALA A 80 13.58 -0.05 5.52
CA ALA A 80 14.89 -0.24 4.88
C ALA A 80 15.98 0.54 5.62
N SER A 81 15.73 1.80 5.97
CA SER A 81 16.69 2.67 6.66
C SER A 81 17.01 2.19 8.07
N SER A 82 16.01 1.69 8.78
CA SER A 82 16.18 1.16 10.14
C SER A 82 16.62 -0.30 10.19
N SER A 83 16.51 -1.04 9.07
CA SER A 83 16.69 -2.49 9.01
C SER A 83 15.88 -3.26 10.09
N CYS A 84 14.74 -2.70 10.49
CA CYS A 84 13.85 -3.26 11.50
C CYS A 84 12.40 -3.09 11.06
N ASN A 85 11.49 -3.95 11.53
CA ASN A 85 10.08 -3.78 11.23
C ASN A 85 9.59 -2.52 11.94
N GLN A 86 9.07 -1.57 11.18
CA GLN A 86 8.57 -0.29 11.67
C GLN A 86 7.06 -0.33 11.77
N ASP A 87 6.52 0.40 12.75
CA ASP A 87 5.09 0.64 12.86
C ASP A 87 4.57 1.25 11.54
N GLU A 88 3.51 0.65 11.02
CA GLU A 88 2.87 1.05 9.79
C GLU A 88 1.97 2.29 9.98
N SER A 89 1.51 2.54 11.22
CA SER A 89 0.55 3.60 11.57
C SER A 89 0.86 4.99 11.00
N PRO A 90 2.10 5.54 11.09
CA PRO A 90 2.41 6.87 10.55
C PRO A 90 2.42 6.93 9.01
N HIS A 91 2.36 5.78 8.34
CA HIS A 91 2.39 5.67 6.90
C HIS A 91 1.05 5.23 6.30
N VAL A 92 0.02 5.03 7.12
CA VAL A 92 -1.31 4.62 6.64
C VAL A 92 -1.88 5.73 5.76
N VAL A 93 -2.37 5.33 4.58
CA VAL A 93 -3.01 6.27 3.66
C VAL A 93 -4.42 6.61 4.12
N THR A 94 -4.79 7.86 3.91
CA THR A 94 -6.12 8.39 4.18
C THR A 94 -6.98 8.33 2.92
N LEU A 95 -8.25 7.97 3.08
CA LEU A 95 -9.22 8.10 1.98
C LEU A 95 -9.62 9.56 1.88
N LEU A 96 -9.46 10.16 0.69
CA LEU A 96 -9.98 11.49 0.41
C LEU A 96 -11.48 11.47 0.65
N ALA A 97 -11.93 12.30 1.59
CA ALA A 97 -13.34 12.49 1.83
C ALA A 97 -13.97 12.99 0.52
N ILE A 98 -14.84 12.16 -0.07
CA ILE A 98 -15.64 12.58 -1.21
C ILE A 98 -16.50 13.74 -0.71
N ARG A 99 -16.10 14.96 -1.06
CA ARG A 99 -17.03 16.09 -1.00
C ARG A 99 -18.09 15.76 -2.04
N CYS A 100 -19.26 15.33 -1.58
CA CYS A 100 -20.44 15.26 -2.42
C CYS A 100 -20.61 16.63 -3.09
N HIS A 101 -20.30 16.71 -4.39
CA HIS A 101 -20.70 17.81 -5.27
C HIS A 101 -22.18 17.71 -5.63
N CYS A 102 -22.99 17.10 -4.76
CA CYS A 102 -24.43 17.13 -4.86
C CYS A 102 -24.86 18.48 -4.30
N PRO A 103 -25.74 19.25 -4.98
CA PRO A 103 -26.55 20.23 -4.28
C PRO A 103 -27.47 19.42 -3.34
N CYS A 104 -26.99 19.10 -2.14
CA CYS A 104 -27.82 18.50 -1.10
C CYS A 104 -28.82 19.57 -0.66
N THR A 105 -29.97 19.63 -1.34
CA THR A 105 -31.17 20.25 -0.82
C THR A 105 -31.61 19.43 0.39
N TYR A 106 -31.07 19.77 1.55
CA TYR A 106 -31.72 19.45 2.82
C TYR A 106 -33.11 20.09 2.77
N HIS A 107 -34.13 19.25 2.62
CA HIS A 107 -35.54 19.57 2.79
C HIS A 107 -36.01 19.01 4.13
#